data_AF-A7TAR8-F1
#
_entry.id   AF-A7TAR8-F1
#
_cell.length_a   1.000
_cell.length_b   1.000
_cell.length_c   1.000
_cell.angle_alpha   90.00
_cell.angle_beta   90.00
_cell.angle_gamma   90.00
#
_symmetry.space_group_name_H-M   'P 1'
#
loop_
_entity.id
_entity.type
_entity.pdbx_description
1 polymer ?
#
loop_
_entity_poly.entity_id
_entity_poly.type
_entity_poly.pdbx_seq_one_letter_code
_entity_poly.pdbx_strand_id
1 'polypeptide(L)'
;MFSLCIADKHISITTKADIAFLMDSSGSIGVRDYKKEKQFVQGLSDIFDISPGQSRASLIIYSDFPKLIFDLEDGVTNQNITSVLKNLEYLRGRTRIDKAL
;
A
#
# COMPACT_ATOMS: atom_id res chain seq x y z
N MET A 1 36.50 -16.60 -13.42
CA MET A 1 35.82 -15.29 -13.37
C MET A 1 34.50 -15.42 -14.10
N PHE A 2 33.40 -15.70 -13.38
CA PHE A 2 32.05 -15.61 -13.92
C PHE A 2 31.20 -14.93 -12.86
N SER A 3 31.01 -13.62 -13.02
CA SER A 3 30.02 -12.88 -12.25
C SER A 3 28.68 -13.05 -12.97
N LEU A 4 27.78 -13.79 -12.34
CA LEU A 4 26.39 -13.84 -12.76
C LEU A 4 25.76 -12.51 -12.33
N CYS A 5 25.69 -11.56 -13.26
CA CYS A 5 24.90 -10.36 -13.08
C CYS A 5 23.42 -10.76 -13.24
N ILE A 6 22.80 -11.23 -12.17
CA ILE A 6 21.35 -11.13 -12.06
C ILE A 6 21.09 -9.65 -11.82
N ALA A 7 20.87 -8.90 -12.89
CA ALA A 7 20.20 -7.63 -12.76
C ALA A 7 18.81 -7.95 -12.21
N ASP A 8 18.58 -7.59 -10.95
CA ASP A 8 17.23 -7.43 -10.40
C ASP A 8 16.47 -6.54 -11.37
N LYS A 9 15.68 -7.15 -12.24
CA LYS A 9 14.84 -6.42 -13.18
C LYS A 9 13.78 -5.74 -12.32
N HIS A 10 14.02 -4.48 -11.97
CA HIS A 10 13.03 -3.62 -11.34
C HIS A 10 11.89 -3.48 -12.35
N ILE A 11 10.86 -4.31 -12.22
CA ILE A 11 9.66 -4.24 -13.05
C ILE A 11 8.90 -3.02 -12.56
N SER A 12 9.08 -1.90 -13.24
CA SER A 12 8.26 -0.71 -13.07
C SER A 12 7.27 -0.60 -14.22
N ILE A 13 6.01 -0.35 -13.88
CA ILE A 13 4.98 -0.06 -14.88
C ILE A 13 5.22 1.36 -15.39
N THR A 14 5.51 1.49 -16.69
CA THR A 14 5.88 2.78 -17.31
C THR A 14 4.67 3.66 -17.67
N THR A 15 3.46 3.17 -17.41
CA THR A 15 2.21 3.90 -17.64
C THR A 15 1.73 4.48 -16.31
N LYS A 16 1.42 5.78 -16.28
CA LYS A 16 0.88 6.45 -15.09
C LYS A 16 -0.49 5.88 -14.75
N ALA A 17 -0.69 5.56 -13.48
CA ALA A 17 -1.97 5.07 -12.97
C ALA A 17 -2.33 5.75 -11.65
N ASP A 18 -3.62 5.84 -11.39
CA ASP A 18 -4.18 6.18 -10.08
C ASP A 18 -4.64 4.90 -9.39
N ILE A 19 -4.15 4.65 -8.18
CA ILE A 19 -4.33 3.37 -7.49
C ILE A 19 -4.88 3.62 -6.09
N ALA A 20 -6.05 3.06 -5.79
CA ALA A 20 -6.61 3.09 -4.45
C ALA A 20 -6.42 1.73 -3.78
N PHE A 21 -5.67 1.70 -2.69
CA PHE A 21 -5.56 0.53 -1.82
C PHE A 21 -6.66 0.57 -0.77
N LEU A 22 -7.46 -0.50 -0.72
CA LEU A 22 -8.44 -0.72 0.33
C LEU A 22 -8.01 -1.91 1.19
N MET A 23 -7.48 -1.64 2.38
CA MET A 23 -6.82 -2.63 3.23
C MET A 23 -7.67 -3.01 4.45
N ASP A 24 -7.78 -4.31 4.75
CA ASP A 24 -8.62 -4.80 5.83
C ASP A 24 -7.87 -4.72 7.17
N SER A 25 -8.39 -3.91 8.09
CA SER A 25 -7.88 -3.75 9.45
C SER A 25 -8.80 -4.40 10.50
N SER A 26 -9.71 -5.28 10.08
CA SER A 26 -10.62 -6.01 10.96
C SER A 26 -9.92 -7.07 11.80
N GLY A 27 -10.53 -7.41 12.94
CA GLY A 27 -9.97 -8.36 13.91
C GLY A 27 -9.81 -9.79 13.35
N SER A 28 -10.56 -10.16 12.31
CA SER A 28 -10.49 -11.48 11.66
C SER A 28 -9.19 -11.72 10.88
N ILE A 29 -8.49 -10.67 10.45
CA ILE A 29 -7.23 -10.78 9.71
C ILE A 29 -6.10 -11.32 10.60
N GLY A 30 -6.03 -10.87 11.85
CA GLY A 30 -4.93 -11.18 12.76
C GLY A 30 -3.62 -10.44 12.43
N VAL A 31 -2.73 -10.36 13.43
CA VAL A 31 -1.51 -9.53 13.34
C VAL A 31 -0.54 -9.97 12.24
N ARG A 32 -0.43 -11.29 12.02
CA ARG A 32 0.49 -11.84 11.01
C ARG A 32 0.05 -11.49 9.59
N ASP A 33 -1.22 -11.64 9.29
CA ASP A 33 -1.72 -11.38 7.94
C ASP A 33 -1.87 -9.87 7.69
N TYR A 34 -2.16 -9.07 8.72
CA TYR A 34 -2.11 -7.60 8.60
C TYR A 34 -0.70 -7.10 8.23
N LYS A 35 0.35 -7.75 8.77
CA LYS A 35 1.73 -7.45 8.36
C LYS A 35 1.97 -7.82 6.89
N LYS A 36 1.40 -8.92 6.40
CA LYS A 36 1.51 -9.31 4.99
C LYS A 36 0.75 -8.35 4.07
N GLU A 37 -0.43 -7.88 4.46
CA GLU A 37 -1.17 -6.87 3.70
C GLU A 37 -0.35 -5.58 3.53
N LYS A 38 0.28 -5.09 4.60
CA LYS A 38 1.21 -3.96 4.52
C LYS A 38 2.37 -4.22 3.55
N GLN A 39 2.97 -5.40 3.62
CA GLN A 39 4.06 -5.77 2.71
C GLN A 39 3.59 -5.86 1.25
N PHE A 40 2.37 -6.31 1.02
CA PHE A 40 1.76 -6.36 -0.30
C PHE A 40 1.53 -4.95 -0.87
N VAL A 41 0.97 -4.03 -0.07
CA VAL A 41 0.81 -2.62 -0.48
C VAL A 41 2.16 -1.99 -0.82
N GLN A 42 3.20 -2.20 0.00
CA GLN A 42 4.55 -1.73 -0.28
C GLN A 42 5.10 -2.28 -1.60
N GLY A 43 4.99 -3.59 -1.82
CA GLY A 43 5.51 -4.23 -3.04
C GLY A 43 4.81 -3.71 -4.29
N LEU A 44 3.49 -3.49 -4.24
CA LEU A 44 2.77 -2.88 -5.35
C LEU A 44 3.15 -1.41 -5.56
N SER A 45 3.29 -0.61 -4.50
CA SER A 45 3.73 0.78 -4.67
C SER A 45 5.11 0.89 -5.33
N ASP A 46 6.01 -0.04 -5.02
CA ASP A 46 7.34 -0.13 -5.65
C ASP A 46 7.26 -0.48 -7.14
N ILE A 47 6.36 -1.40 -7.52
CA ILE A 47 6.12 -1.78 -8.93
C ILE A 47 5.48 -0.65 -9.75
N PHE A 48 4.60 0.14 -9.14
CA PHE A 48 3.91 1.22 -9.83
C PHE A 48 4.67 2.54 -9.85
N ASP A 49 5.85 2.62 -9.20
CA ASP A 49 6.68 3.83 -9.12
C ASP A 49 5.89 5.05 -8.62
N ILE A 50 5.30 4.93 -7.42
CA ILE A 50 4.48 6.01 -6.86
C ILE A 50 5.34 7.24 -6.52
N SER A 51 5.09 8.32 -7.24
CA SER A 51 5.74 9.61 -7.04
C SER A 51 4.98 10.75 -7.75
N PRO A 52 5.12 12.01 -7.29
CA PRO A 52 4.56 13.17 -7.99
C PRO A 52 4.97 13.20 -9.47
N GLY A 53 3.99 13.27 -10.36
CA GLY A 53 4.21 13.28 -11.81
C GLY A 53 4.34 11.90 -12.45
N GLN A 54 4.36 10.81 -11.67
CA GLN A 54 4.25 9.41 -12.14
C GLN A 54 2.88 8.83 -11.75
N SER A 55 2.85 7.59 -11.24
CA SER A 55 1.65 7.00 -10.65
C SER A 55 1.34 7.61 -9.29
N ARG A 56 0.07 7.65 -8.93
CA ARG A 56 -0.43 8.16 -7.66
C ARG A 56 -1.12 7.04 -6.89
N ALA A 57 -1.09 7.14 -5.56
CA ALA A 57 -1.73 6.15 -4.71
C ALA A 57 -2.59 6.82 -3.62
N SER A 58 -3.68 6.15 -3.24
CA SER A 58 -4.44 6.41 -2.02
C SER A 58 -4.47 5.14 -1.18
N LEU A 59 -4.53 5.29 0.15
CA LEU A 59 -4.71 4.17 1.07
C LEU A 59 -5.87 4.47 2.02
N ILE A 60 -6.86 3.57 1.99
CA ILE A 60 -7.97 3.52 2.93
C ILE A 60 -7.83 2.21 3.71
N ILE A 61 -7.84 2.29 5.03
CA ILE A 61 -8.01 1.11 5.88
C ILE A 61 -9.45 1.02 6.35
N TYR A 62 -10.01 -0.17 6.45
CA TYR A 62 -11.36 -0.35 6.95
C TYR A 62 -11.43 -1.35 8.11
N SER A 63 -12.33 -1.05 9.04
CA SER A 63 -12.68 -1.93 10.15
C SER A 63 -14.12 -1.60 10.55
N ASP A 64 -14.41 -1.16 11.77
CA ASP A 64 -15.75 -0.65 12.14
C ASP A 64 -16.16 0.59 11.33
N PHE A 65 -15.17 1.44 11.03
CA PHE A 65 -15.27 2.64 10.21
C PHE A 65 -14.03 2.72 9.31
N PRO A 66 -14.17 3.19 8.06
CA PRO A 66 -13.02 3.44 7.20
C PRO A 66 -12.21 4.63 7.71
N LYS A 67 -10.91 4.60 7.44
CA LYS A 67 -9.99 5.71 7.69
C LYS A 67 -9.13 5.93 6.44
N LEU A 68 -9.27 7.12 5.85
CA LEU A 68 -8.38 7.61 4.82
C LEU A 68 -7.02 7.92 5.46
N ILE A 69 -5.96 7.31 4.93
CA ILE A 69 -4.60 7.50 5.42
C ILE A 69 -3.87 8.53 4.57
N PHE A 70 -4.04 8.47 3.25
CA PHE A 70 -3.67 9.50 2.29
C PHE A 70 -4.53 9.35 1.02
N ASP A 71 -4.81 10.46 0.36
CA ASP A 71 -5.53 10.52 -0.92
C ASP A 71 -4.57 10.63 -2.12
N LEU A 72 -5.14 10.71 -3.33
CA LEU A 72 -4.38 10.82 -4.58
C LEU A 72 -3.75 12.22 -4.79
N GLU A 73 -4.18 13.23 -4.04
CA GLU A 73 -3.72 14.62 -4.16
C GLU A 73 -2.60 14.96 -3.16
N ASP A 74 -2.45 14.16 -2.11
CA ASP A 74 -1.39 14.28 -1.10
C ASP A 74 0.05 14.16 -1.66
N GLY A 75 0.20 13.70 -2.91
CA GLY A 75 1.51 13.69 -3.60
C GLY A 75 2.54 12.77 -2.95
N VAL A 76 2.10 11.63 -2.39
CA VAL A 76 2.97 10.69 -1.69
C VAL A 76 4.04 10.06 -2.60
N THR A 77 5.18 9.71 -2.02
CA THR A 77 6.22 8.90 -2.64
C THR A 77 6.27 7.50 -2.01
N ASN A 78 6.95 6.54 -2.66
CA ASN A 78 7.21 5.23 -2.09
C ASN A 78 7.86 5.29 -0.68
N GLN A 79 8.74 6.27 -0.43
CA GLN A 79 9.32 6.46 0.91
C GLN A 79 8.29 6.90 1.95
N ASN A 80 7.36 7.78 1.57
CA ASN A 80 6.24 8.17 2.44
C ASN A 80 5.36 6.95 2.75
N ILE A 81 5.03 6.15 1.74
CA ILE A 81 4.24 4.92 1.88
C ILE A 81 4.92 3.94 2.84
N THR A 82 6.23 3.70 2.70
CA THR A 82 6.99 2.83 3.62
C THR A 82 6.90 3.31 5.07
N SER A 83 7.07 4.62 5.28
CA SER A 83 7.00 5.22 6.62
C SER A 83 5.59 5.11 7.22
N VAL A 84 4.56 5.38 6.42
CA VAL A 84 3.16 5.26 6.82
C VAL A 84 2.85 3.82 7.21
N LEU A 85 3.13 2.84 6.34
CA LEU A 85 2.83 1.43 6.58
C LEU A 85 3.55 0.88 7.82
N LYS A 86 4.80 1.31 8.07
CA LYS A 86 5.56 0.92 9.26
C LYS A 86 4.85 1.32 10.55
N ASN A 87 4.26 2.51 10.59
CA ASN A 87 3.61 3.07 11.79
C ASN A 87 2.09 2.88 11.83
N LEU A 88 1.50 2.34 10.75
CA LEU A 88 0.05 2.20 10.61
C LEU A 88 -0.53 1.26 11.68
N GLU A 89 -1.51 1.74 12.44
CA GLU A 89 -2.15 0.97 13.50
C GLU A 89 -3.01 -0.17 12.94
N TYR A 90 -3.18 -1.25 13.73
CA TYR A 90 -4.11 -2.33 13.42
C TYR A 90 -5.39 -2.18 14.27
N LEU A 91 -6.52 -1.85 13.63
CA LEU A 91 -7.74 -1.40 14.32
C LEU A 91 -8.52 -2.52 15.01
N ARG A 92 -8.51 -3.75 14.45
CA ARG A 92 -9.08 -4.98 15.03
C ARG A 92 -10.60 -4.99 15.29
N GLY A 93 -11.35 -4.08 14.69
CA GLY A 93 -12.82 -4.05 14.78
C GLY A 93 -13.52 -5.00 13.80
N ARG A 94 -14.80 -4.75 13.51
CA ARG A 94 -15.58 -5.56 12.54
C ARG A 94 -15.10 -5.35 11.10
N THR A 95 -15.51 -6.24 10.19
CA THR A 95 -15.25 -6.11 8.75
C THR A 95 -16.39 -5.33 8.09
N ARG A 96 -16.23 -4.01 7.90
CA ARG A 96 -17.24 -3.13 7.26
C ARG A 96 -16.74 -2.52 5.94
N ILE A 97 -16.48 -3.37 4.95
CA ILE A 97 -16.12 -2.94 3.60
C ILE A 97 -17.23 -2.09 2.96
N ASP A 98 -18.49 -2.32 3.33
CA ASP A 98 -19.67 -1.58 2.88
C ASP A 98 -19.63 -0.09 3.19
N LYS A 99 -18.82 0.35 4.15
CA LYS A 99 -18.63 1.76 4.47
C LYS A 99 -17.50 2.42 3.71
N ALA A 100 -16.62 1.63 3.11
CA ALA A 100 -15.36 2.10 2.52
C ALA A 100 -15.42 2.24 0.99
N LEU A 101 -16.44 1.66 0.35
CA LEU A 101 -16.72 1.70 -1.09
C LEU A 101 -17.90 2.62 -1.41
#